data_AF-A0A955CIX9-F1
#
_entry.id   AF-A0A955CIX9-F1
#
_cell.length_a   1.000
_cell.length_b   1.000
_cell.length_c   1.000
_cell.angle_alpha   90.00
_cell.angle_beta   90.00
_cell.angle_gamma   90.00
#
_symmetry.space_group_name_H-M   'P 1'
#
loop_
_entity.id
_entity.type
_entity.pdbx_description
1 polymer ?
#
loop_
_entity_poly.entity_id
_entity_poly.type
_entity_poly.pdbx_seq_one_letter_code
_entity_poly.pdbx_strand_id
1 'polypeptide(L)'
;MQSGENFCERRFYTSVVFICSLYALLAGLYIARTPLVMDEFQGAYLVSRLEHELPYRDFRPYKNVLGYYLQAIPLKWSHSTWQGLMSIKFATLGVNIVAILSAAHLLAKRFRRTAVCFGTLMFVVMTTFLERSAVLRVDMLTAWFGLFSLLFLLDRRFLVAGLLAGLSFLVSQKGIYYSGATAVALGGHWALAQRDRQAFAQGVTFATASIAVFLAYLAFWTWHSSLEQVIAHMFLSHGKIAFGNLYNIRHFWWQTLSRNPVFYGLAAAGVWTLLRREPEESTQEPANSASDPPGSFDQRRLLATYGLVLLACCVWHKQPWPYFFVLLIPTCYVMIVVFLDSEWRVPRWPPLAIKLAIGMATLLPLIRVPHVLQRSNATQHQNIAWAESLLGENDNYFAGMRLLLRHPHALHELAWLDEPRRRELREQSEDEQLHLVAKFDAACPKVVIWNYRLDELDGALRTFLEEHYRPWRGNVWVYQEPLAGRTTVDIRFAGGYRLVGPPTAIARIDGKDYIATDTIPLEPGEHTVSSELGTHLVYAPAAGESPLPKPDSLFTNPYSY
;
A
#
# COMPACT_ATOMS: atom_id res chain seq x y z
N MET A 1 -7.59 20.66 -45.90
CA MET A 1 -8.37 21.10 -44.72
C MET A 1 -7.39 21.67 -43.69
N GLN A 2 -7.28 22.99 -43.56
CA GLN A 2 -6.61 23.60 -42.41
C GLN A 2 -7.47 23.30 -41.18
N SER A 3 -7.18 22.18 -40.51
CA SER A 3 -7.89 21.80 -39.30
C SER A 3 -7.59 22.85 -38.23
N GLY A 4 -8.58 23.64 -37.85
CA GLY A 4 -8.49 24.49 -36.68
C GLY A 4 -7.92 23.66 -35.52
N GLU A 5 -6.90 24.20 -34.85
CA GLU A 5 -6.23 23.50 -33.75
C GLU A 5 -7.29 23.01 -32.75
N ASN A 6 -7.22 21.72 -32.41
CA ASN A 6 -8.13 21.09 -31.47
C ASN A 6 -8.08 21.83 -30.12
N PHE A 7 -9.20 21.87 -29.40
CA PHE A 7 -9.33 22.53 -28.09
C PHE A 7 -8.19 22.16 -27.13
N CYS A 8 -7.80 20.88 -27.09
CA CYS A 8 -6.71 20.39 -26.24
C CYS A 8 -5.33 20.96 -26.61
N GLU A 9 -5.07 21.32 -27.87
CA GLU A 9 -3.80 21.95 -28.27
C GLU A 9 -3.71 23.38 -27.73
N ARG A 10 -4.81 24.12 -27.81
CA ARG A 10 -4.91 25.53 -27.37
C ARG A 10 -5.01 25.68 -25.86
N ARG A 11 -5.72 24.76 -25.19
CA ARG A 11 -6.06 24.82 -23.75
C ARG A 11 -5.44 23.69 -22.94
N PHE A 12 -4.32 23.13 -23.40
CA PHE A 12 -3.67 21.95 -22.81
C PHE A 12 -3.58 21.99 -21.28
N TYR A 13 -2.96 23.03 -20.71
CA TYR A 13 -2.78 23.12 -19.26
C TYR A 13 -4.12 23.18 -18.51
N THR A 14 -5.10 23.91 -19.03
CA THR A 14 -6.46 23.96 -18.47
C THR A 14 -7.11 22.57 -18.53
N SER A 15 -6.99 21.86 -19.66
CA SER A 15 -7.52 20.50 -19.82
C SER A 15 -6.87 19.50 -18.86
N VAL A 16 -5.54 19.53 -18.71
CA VAL A 16 -4.85 18.62 -17.78
C VAL A 16 -5.18 18.95 -16.33
N VAL A 17 -5.25 20.23 -15.95
CA VAL A 17 -5.70 20.63 -14.60
C VAL A 17 -7.12 20.13 -14.34
N PHE A 18 -8.04 20.27 -15.29
CA PHE A 18 -9.40 19.73 -15.16
C PHE A 18 -9.39 18.20 -14.98
N ILE A 19 -8.61 17.46 -15.77
CA ILE A 19 -8.45 16.01 -15.63
C ILE A 19 -7.87 15.63 -14.26
N CYS A 20 -6.91 16.39 -13.76
CA CYS A 20 -6.33 16.17 -12.42
C CYS A 20 -7.32 16.51 -11.30
N SER A 21 -8.19 17.50 -11.47
CA SER A 21 -9.29 17.77 -10.55
C SER A 21 -10.31 16.63 -10.55
N LEU A 22 -10.63 16.05 -11.72
CA LEU A 22 -11.45 14.86 -11.81
C LEU A 22 -10.80 13.67 -11.07
N TYR A 23 -9.50 13.46 -11.25
CA TYR A 23 -8.75 12.46 -10.48
C TYR A 23 -8.84 12.72 -8.97
N ALA A 24 -8.61 13.96 -8.53
CA ALA A 24 -8.67 14.35 -7.13
C ALA A 24 -10.04 14.04 -6.51
N LEU A 25 -11.12 14.35 -7.23
CA LEU A 25 -12.48 14.03 -6.83
C LEU A 25 -12.69 12.52 -6.73
N LEU A 26 -12.38 11.77 -7.78
CA LEU A 26 -12.60 10.32 -7.82
C LEU A 26 -11.74 9.61 -6.76
N ALA A 27 -10.43 9.84 -6.73
CA ALA A 27 -9.54 9.23 -5.76
C ALA A 27 -9.88 9.66 -4.32
N GLY A 28 -10.29 10.91 -4.09
CA GLY A 28 -10.80 11.38 -2.80
C GLY A 28 -12.04 10.60 -2.35
N LEU A 29 -12.99 10.35 -3.25
CA LEU A 29 -14.15 9.50 -2.97
C LEU A 29 -13.73 8.07 -2.61
N TYR A 30 -12.75 7.48 -3.33
CA TYR A 30 -12.22 6.16 -3.00
C TYR A 30 -11.56 6.16 -1.61
N ILE A 31 -10.72 7.15 -1.29
CA ILE A 31 -10.10 7.27 0.04
C ILE A 31 -11.15 7.33 1.13
N ALA A 32 -12.19 8.17 0.95
CA ALA A 32 -13.22 8.39 1.96
C ALA A 32 -14.17 7.18 2.14
N ARG A 33 -14.42 6.40 1.09
CA ARG A 33 -15.45 5.34 1.11
C ARG A 33 -14.92 3.92 1.22
N THR A 34 -13.70 3.66 0.76
CA THR A 34 -13.17 2.30 0.76
C THR A 34 -12.64 1.90 2.14
N PRO A 35 -12.95 0.67 2.61
CA PRO A 35 -12.31 0.09 3.78
C PRO A 35 -10.79 0.04 3.60
N LEU A 36 -10.08 0.25 4.69
CA LEU A 36 -8.64 0.12 4.73
C LEU A 36 -8.25 -1.36 4.75
N VAL A 37 -7.19 -1.69 4.02
CA VAL A 37 -6.62 -3.04 4.03
C VAL A 37 -5.54 -3.18 5.10
N MET A 38 -5.27 -4.41 5.52
CA MET A 38 -4.33 -4.72 6.58
C MET A 38 -2.93 -4.13 6.36
N ASP A 39 -2.45 -4.21 5.11
CA ASP A 39 -1.15 -3.69 4.71
C ASP A 39 -1.02 -2.17 4.91
N GLU A 40 -2.13 -1.42 4.94
CA GLU A 40 -2.13 0.03 5.21
C GLU A 40 -1.86 0.31 6.68
N PHE A 41 -2.47 -0.45 7.58
CA PHE A 41 -2.18 -0.36 9.02
C PHE A 41 -0.75 -0.77 9.33
N GLN A 42 -0.27 -1.88 8.75
CA GLN A 42 1.10 -2.32 8.93
C GLN A 42 2.11 -1.30 8.37
N GLY A 43 1.82 -0.73 7.20
CA GLY A 43 2.64 0.33 6.61
C GLY A 43 2.71 1.55 7.52
N ALA A 44 1.56 2.05 7.98
CA ALA A 44 1.50 3.20 8.86
C ALA A 44 2.15 2.97 10.23
N TYR A 45 2.03 1.76 10.79
CA TYR A 45 2.69 1.41 12.04
C TYR A 45 4.21 1.48 11.90
N LEU A 46 4.78 0.98 10.80
CA LEU A 46 6.22 1.14 10.59
C LEU A 46 6.64 2.59 10.35
N VAL A 47 5.77 3.41 9.76
CA VAL A 47 6.00 4.85 9.63
C VAL A 47 5.96 5.53 11.01
N SER A 48 5.03 5.17 11.91
CA SER A 48 4.96 5.75 13.25
C SER A 48 6.17 5.41 14.11
N ARG A 49 6.77 4.22 13.94
CA ARG A 49 8.02 3.86 14.63
C ARG A 49 9.17 4.81 14.35
N LEU A 50 9.21 5.46 13.19
CA LEU A 50 10.25 6.45 12.86
C LEU A 50 10.25 7.67 13.80
N GLU A 51 9.19 7.88 14.59
CA GLU A 51 9.14 8.95 15.59
C GLU A 51 10.05 8.67 16.78
N HIS A 52 10.32 7.40 17.11
CA HIS A 52 10.99 7.00 18.34
C HIS A 52 12.11 5.97 18.14
N GLU A 53 12.25 5.41 16.94
CA GLU A 53 13.17 4.33 16.63
C GLU A 53 13.97 4.60 15.34
N LEU A 54 15.23 4.15 15.33
CA LEU A 54 16.07 4.18 14.14
C LEU A 54 15.93 2.88 13.32
N PRO A 55 15.64 2.97 12.01
CA PRO A 55 15.66 1.83 11.12
C PRO A 55 16.97 1.05 11.14
N TYR A 56 16.89 -0.26 10.93
CA TYR A 56 18.00 -1.22 10.87
C TYR A 56 18.77 -1.40 12.20
N ARG A 57 18.59 -0.51 13.18
CA ARG A 57 19.12 -0.64 14.53
C ARG A 57 18.04 -1.11 15.51
N ASP A 58 16.97 -0.35 15.61
CA ASP A 58 15.91 -0.53 16.62
C ASP A 58 14.75 -1.36 16.03
N PHE A 59 14.58 -1.34 14.70
CA PHE A 59 13.66 -2.23 14.02
C PHE A 59 14.06 -2.61 12.60
N ARG A 60 13.39 -3.66 12.12
CA ARG A 60 13.63 -4.28 10.81
C ARG A 60 12.54 -3.85 9.82
N PRO A 61 12.79 -2.83 8.97
CA PRO A 61 11.79 -2.40 8.00
C PRO A 61 11.63 -3.46 6.91
N TYR A 62 10.39 -3.71 6.45
CA TYR A 62 10.15 -4.69 5.39
C TYR A 62 10.40 -4.15 3.97
N LYS A 63 10.62 -2.83 3.84
CA LYS A 63 11.05 -2.14 2.63
C LYS A 63 12.15 -1.14 2.98
N ASN A 64 12.80 -0.60 1.96
CA ASN A 64 13.72 0.52 2.13
C ASN A 64 12.95 1.74 2.67
N VAL A 65 13.60 2.55 3.52
CA VAL A 65 12.87 3.48 4.40
C VAL A 65 12.64 4.87 3.82
N LEU A 66 13.18 5.20 2.64
CA LEU A 66 12.97 6.52 2.02
C LEU A 66 11.47 6.84 1.87
N GLY A 67 10.68 5.87 1.42
CA GLY A 67 9.24 6.03 1.30
C GLY A 67 8.54 6.25 2.65
N TYR A 68 9.04 5.64 3.73
CA TYR A 68 8.48 5.80 5.07
C TYR A 68 8.73 7.21 5.60
N TYR A 69 9.92 7.79 5.38
CA TYR A 69 10.20 9.17 5.77
C TYR A 69 9.30 10.19 5.06
N LEU A 70 8.99 9.96 3.79
CA LEU A 70 8.04 10.81 3.06
C LEU A 70 6.61 10.70 3.63
N GLN A 71 6.20 9.49 4.05
CA GLN A 71 4.90 9.25 4.68
C GLN A 71 4.84 9.70 6.14
N ALA A 72 5.98 9.84 6.83
CA ALA A 72 6.02 10.30 8.21
C ALA A 72 5.61 11.78 8.35
N ILE A 73 5.85 12.60 7.32
CA ILE A 73 5.50 14.03 7.33
C ILE A 73 4.00 14.26 7.63
N PRO A 74 3.05 13.70 6.86
CA PRO A 74 1.62 13.86 7.15
C PRO A 74 1.16 13.16 8.43
N LEU A 75 1.89 12.14 8.90
CA LEU A 75 1.55 11.42 10.13
C LEU A 75 1.77 12.28 11.38
N LYS A 76 2.78 13.15 11.38
CA LYS A 76 3.10 14.04 12.53
C LYS A 76 1.96 14.98 12.91
N TRP A 77 1.02 15.24 12.00
CA TRP A 77 -0.13 16.11 12.25
C TRP A 77 -1.39 15.36 12.68
N SER A 78 -1.32 14.05 12.93
CA SER A 78 -2.48 13.26 13.36
C SER A 78 -2.48 12.98 14.86
N HIS A 79 -3.65 13.01 15.48
CA HIS A 79 -3.82 12.71 16.90
C HIS A 79 -4.33 11.29 17.17
N SER A 80 -4.96 10.65 16.18
CA SER A 80 -5.44 9.26 16.27
C SER A 80 -4.89 8.39 15.14
N THR A 81 -4.99 7.07 15.31
CA THR A 81 -4.62 6.11 14.27
C THR A 81 -5.38 6.37 12.97
N TRP A 82 -6.69 6.56 13.05
CA TRP A 82 -7.52 6.78 11.86
C TRP A 82 -7.14 8.06 11.11
N GLN A 83 -6.97 9.16 11.85
CA GLN A 83 -6.55 10.43 11.27
C GLN A 83 -5.19 10.29 10.59
N GLY A 84 -4.23 9.57 11.19
CA GLY A 84 -2.91 9.34 10.62
C GLY A 84 -2.96 8.59 9.29
N LEU A 85 -3.74 7.50 9.24
CA LEU A 85 -3.97 6.72 8.02
C LEU A 85 -4.56 7.61 6.92
N MET A 86 -5.60 8.38 7.22
CA MET A 86 -6.25 9.26 6.24
C MET A 86 -5.31 10.39 5.77
N SER A 87 -4.57 11.03 6.67
CA SER A 87 -3.61 12.09 6.34
C SER A 87 -2.56 11.61 5.35
N ILE A 88 -2.00 10.40 5.54
CA ILE A 88 -1.03 9.83 4.59
C ILE A 88 -1.68 9.59 3.22
N LYS A 89 -2.91 9.08 3.17
CA LYS A 89 -3.63 8.83 1.90
C LYS A 89 -3.91 10.13 1.14
N PHE A 90 -4.37 11.18 1.82
CA PHE A 90 -4.60 12.49 1.20
C PHE A 90 -3.30 13.18 0.77
N ALA A 91 -2.22 13.06 1.54
CA ALA A 91 -0.90 13.54 1.12
C ALA A 91 -0.41 12.79 -0.13
N THR A 92 -0.60 11.47 -0.18
CA THR A 92 -0.27 10.64 -1.36
C THR A 92 -1.11 11.05 -2.57
N LEU A 93 -2.39 11.38 -2.39
CA LEU A 93 -3.23 11.95 -3.44
C LEU A 93 -2.63 13.25 -4.01
N GLY A 94 -2.19 14.17 -3.13
CA GLY A 94 -1.50 15.39 -3.54
C GLY A 94 -0.23 15.12 -4.36
N VAL A 95 0.61 14.19 -3.90
CA VAL A 95 1.82 13.76 -4.65
C VAL A 95 1.44 13.19 -6.02
N ASN A 96 0.39 12.37 -6.09
CA ASN A 96 -0.07 11.80 -7.35
C ASN A 96 -0.53 12.88 -8.33
N ILE A 97 -1.27 13.89 -7.88
CA ILE A 97 -1.69 15.02 -8.73
C ILE A 97 -0.48 15.76 -9.31
N VAL A 98 0.50 16.09 -8.48
CA VAL A 98 1.73 16.76 -8.94
C VAL A 98 2.51 15.90 -9.92
N ALA A 99 2.59 14.59 -9.67
CA ALA A 99 3.26 13.65 -10.55
C ALA A 99 2.54 13.52 -11.90
N ILE A 100 1.21 13.43 -11.92
CA ILE A 100 0.40 13.37 -13.15
C ILE A 100 0.58 14.65 -13.97
N LEU A 101 0.48 15.83 -13.35
CA LEU A 101 0.69 17.12 -14.01
C LEU A 101 2.09 17.21 -14.63
N SER A 102 3.11 16.82 -13.87
CA SER A 102 4.50 16.86 -14.31
C SER A 102 4.77 15.87 -15.44
N ALA A 103 4.23 14.65 -15.35
CA ALA A 103 4.33 13.65 -16.40
C ALA A 103 3.64 14.11 -17.70
N ALA A 104 2.41 14.65 -17.60
CA ALA A 104 1.69 15.20 -18.75
C ALA A 104 2.47 16.36 -19.40
N HIS A 105 3.05 17.26 -18.60
CA HIS A 105 3.89 18.34 -19.12
C HIS A 105 5.13 17.81 -19.86
N LEU A 106 5.84 16.83 -19.30
CA LEU A 106 7.03 16.23 -19.93
C LEU A 106 6.68 15.45 -21.20
N LEU A 107 5.55 14.74 -21.21
CA LEU A 107 5.05 14.04 -22.40
C LEU A 107 4.63 15.02 -23.51
N ALA A 108 4.01 16.14 -23.16
CA ALA A 108 3.60 17.17 -24.12
C ALA A 108 4.76 17.91 -24.80
N LYS A 109 6.00 17.73 -24.32
CA LYS A 109 7.22 18.18 -25.04
C LYS A 109 7.56 17.29 -26.24
N ARG A 110 7.04 16.07 -26.30
CA ARG A 110 7.38 15.05 -27.30
C ARG A 110 6.21 14.60 -28.16
N PHE A 111 5.03 14.56 -27.55
CA PHE A 111 3.81 14.06 -28.15
C PHE A 111 2.79 15.19 -28.27
N ARG A 112 1.87 15.06 -29.23
CA ARG A 112 0.76 16.00 -29.39
C ARG A 112 -0.01 16.16 -28.09
N ARG A 113 -0.33 17.40 -27.73
CA ARG A 113 -1.04 17.74 -26.48
C ARG A 113 -2.38 17.02 -26.40
N THR A 114 -3.05 16.87 -27.54
CA THR A 114 -4.30 16.10 -27.65
C THR A 114 -4.12 14.64 -27.22
N ALA A 115 -3.07 13.96 -27.69
CA ALA A 115 -2.78 12.57 -27.32
C ALA A 115 -2.47 12.46 -25.82
N VAL A 116 -1.71 13.41 -25.28
CA VAL A 116 -1.41 13.49 -23.85
C VAL A 116 -2.68 13.71 -23.02
N CYS A 117 -3.57 14.64 -23.42
CA CYS A 117 -4.84 14.87 -22.70
C CYS A 117 -5.69 13.60 -22.64
N PHE A 118 -5.95 12.94 -23.76
CA PHE A 118 -6.77 11.72 -23.77
C PHE A 118 -6.09 10.55 -23.07
N GLY A 119 -4.77 10.38 -23.24
CA GLY A 119 -3.99 9.40 -22.49
C GLY A 119 -4.11 9.61 -20.98
N THR A 120 -4.01 10.87 -20.54
CA THR A 120 -4.09 11.24 -19.11
C THR A 120 -5.50 11.01 -18.57
N LEU A 121 -6.54 11.36 -19.34
CA LEU A 121 -7.93 11.10 -18.98
C LEU A 121 -8.17 9.60 -18.74
N MET A 122 -7.76 8.75 -19.68
CA MET A 122 -7.91 7.29 -19.55
C MET A 122 -7.10 6.72 -18.39
N PHE A 123 -5.91 7.28 -18.12
CA PHE A 123 -5.07 6.88 -16.99
C PHE A 123 -5.72 7.20 -15.65
N VAL A 124 -6.25 8.42 -15.46
CA VAL A 124 -6.76 8.82 -14.15
C VAL A 124 -8.09 8.19 -13.77
N VAL A 125 -8.89 7.75 -14.75
CA VAL A 125 -10.16 7.05 -14.50
C VAL A 125 -10.00 5.54 -14.39
N MET A 126 -8.81 5.00 -14.69
CA MET A 126 -8.51 3.56 -14.64
C MET A 126 -8.78 3.01 -13.23
N THR A 127 -9.64 2.00 -13.11
CA THR A 127 -10.18 1.55 -11.82
C THR A 127 -9.12 1.04 -10.86
N THR A 128 -8.15 0.25 -11.33
CA THR A 128 -7.04 -0.25 -10.49
C THR A 128 -6.14 0.89 -10.04
N PHE A 129 -5.93 1.92 -10.88
CA PHE A 129 -5.16 3.09 -10.48
C PHE A 129 -5.90 3.90 -9.41
N LEU A 130 -7.19 4.19 -9.59
CA LEU A 130 -8.01 4.86 -8.59
C LEU A 130 -8.04 4.11 -7.24
N GLU A 131 -8.22 2.79 -7.28
CA GLU A 131 -8.27 1.95 -6.07
C GLU A 131 -6.93 1.88 -5.33
N ARG A 132 -5.80 1.97 -6.02
CA ARG A 132 -4.49 1.57 -5.49
C ARG A 132 -3.45 2.67 -5.40
N SER A 133 -3.60 3.76 -6.16
CA SER A 133 -2.62 4.86 -6.21
C SER A 133 -2.49 5.63 -4.89
N ALA A 134 -3.56 5.67 -4.08
CA ALA A 134 -3.56 6.33 -2.77
C ALA A 134 -3.67 5.35 -1.58
N VAL A 135 -3.45 4.06 -1.81
CA VAL A 135 -3.31 3.07 -0.72
C VAL A 135 -2.03 3.40 0.05
N LEU A 136 -2.06 3.28 1.38
CA LEU A 136 -0.94 3.58 2.27
C LEU A 136 0.20 2.55 2.12
N ARG A 137 0.90 2.66 0.99
CA ARG A 137 2.01 1.83 0.55
C ARG A 137 2.96 2.69 -0.25
N VAL A 138 4.23 2.34 -0.22
CA VAL A 138 5.29 3.07 -0.94
C VAL A 138 5.38 2.68 -2.43
N ASP A 139 4.55 1.73 -2.89
CA ASP A 139 4.56 1.21 -4.26
C ASP A 139 4.25 2.30 -5.30
N MET A 140 3.32 3.22 -5.03
CA MET A 140 3.03 4.33 -5.95
C MET A 140 4.20 5.33 -6.04
N LEU A 141 4.84 5.66 -4.93
CA LEU A 141 6.04 6.51 -4.91
C LEU A 141 7.18 5.87 -5.71
N THR A 142 7.36 4.55 -5.56
CA THR A 142 8.32 3.76 -6.35
C THR A 142 8.04 3.93 -7.84
N ALA A 143 6.76 3.83 -8.23
CA ALA A 143 6.33 3.95 -9.60
C ALA A 143 6.54 5.35 -10.19
N TRP A 144 6.35 6.41 -9.41
CA TRP A 144 6.61 7.77 -9.88
C TRP A 144 8.09 8.01 -10.16
N PHE A 145 8.98 7.63 -9.24
CA PHE A 145 10.42 7.71 -9.49
C PHE A 145 10.84 6.89 -10.72
N GLY A 146 10.25 5.70 -10.91
CA GLY A 146 10.45 4.87 -12.11
C GLY A 146 9.96 5.52 -13.40
N LEU A 147 8.75 6.10 -13.39
CA LEU A 147 8.21 6.83 -14.54
C LEU A 147 9.08 8.02 -14.89
N PHE A 148 9.44 8.86 -13.91
CA PHE A 148 10.28 10.02 -14.19
C PHE A 148 11.69 9.60 -14.64
N SER A 149 12.24 8.52 -14.11
CA SER A 149 13.47 7.93 -14.64
C SER A 149 13.34 7.63 -16.15
N LEU A 150 12.26 6.96 -16.58
CA LEU A 150 11.97 6.73 -18.00
C LEU A 150 11.81 8.04 -18.78
N LEU A 151 11.04 9.01 -18.28
CA LEU A 151 10.82 10.28 -19.00
C LEU A 151 12.14 11.06 -19.15
N PHE A 152 12.98 11.14 -18.12
CA PHE A 152 14.30 11.79 -18.23
C PHE A 152 15.26 11.00 -19.13
N LEU A 153 15.15 9.67 -19.16
CA LEU A 153 15.91 8.81 -20.08
C LEU A 153 15.55 9.13 -21.54
N LEU A 154 14.26 9.29 -21.85
CA LEU A 154 13.81 9.71 -23.17
C LEU A 154 14.28 11.12 -23.53
N ASP A 155 14.56 12.00 -22.55
CA ASP A 155 15.15 13.35 -22.77
C ASP A 155 16.69 13.28 -22.91
N ARG A 156 17.28 12.08 -22.98
CA ARG A 156 18.74 11.86 -22.97
C ARG A 156 19.42 12.45 -21.72
N ARG A 157 18.69 12.62 -20.62
CA ARG A 157 19.21 13.11 -19.33
C ARG A 157 19.58 11.93 -18.44
N PHE A 158 20.58 11.16 -18.88
CA PHE A 158 20.98 9.88 -18.29
C PHE A 158 21.35 9.96 -16.81
N LEU A 159 22.04 11.03 -16.39
CA LEU A 159 22.39 11.26 -14.98
C LEU A 159 21.13 11.33 -14.10
N VAL A 160 20.19 12.21 -14.46
CA VAL A 160 18.94 12.41 -13.69
C VAL A 160 18.08 11.15 -13.73
N ALA A 161 18.00 10.48 -14.88
CA ALA A 161 17.31 9.20 -15.00
C ALA A 161 17.89 8.14 -14.06
N GLY A 162 19.22 8.06 -13.95
CA GLY A 162 19.92 7.15 -13.05
C GLY A 162 19.66 7.48 -11.58
N LEU A 163 19.75 8.76 -11.19
CA LEU A 163 19.42 9.20 -9.83
C LEU A 163 17.99 8.80 -9.44
N LEU A 164 17.01 9.05 -10.32
CA LEU A 164 15.60 8.70 -10.08
C LEU A 164 15.37 7.19 -10.04
N ALA A 165 16.09 6.40 -10.84
CA ALA A 165 16.03 4.94 -10.78
C ALA A 165 16.57 4.41 -9.44
N GLY A 166 17.68 4.98 -8.96
CA GLY A 166 18.23 4.70 -7.64
C GLY A 166 17.25 5.07 -6.52
N LEU A 167 16.65 6.26 -6.58
CA LEU A 167 15.62 6.68 -5.61
C LEU A 167 14.39 5.77 -5.63
N SER A 168 13.94 5.31 -6.80
CA SER A 168 12.86 4.32 -6.91
C SER A 168 13.19 3.05 -6.11
N PHE A 169 14.42 2.54 -6.24
CA PHE A 169 14.90 1.40 -5.46
C PHE A 169 14.95 1.71 -3.95
N LEU A 170 15.38 2.90 -3.55
CA LEU A 170 15.42 3.31 -2.13
C LEU A 170 14.03 3.51 -1.50
N VAL A 171 12.98 3.73 -2.31
CA VAL A 171 11.60 3.71 -1.84
C VAL A 171 11.11 2.26 -1.67
N SER A 172 11.44 1.38 -2.61
CA SER A 172 11.09 -0.04 -2.55
C SER A 172 12.01 -0.85 -3.46
N GLN A 173 12.39 -2.05 -3.04
CA GLN A 173 13.20 -2.98 -3.84
C GLN A 173 12.59 -3.26 -5.23
N LYS A 174 11.27 -3.12 -5.38
CA LYS A 174 10.57 -3.26 -6.68
C LYS A 174 11.02 -2.24 -7.73
N GLY A 175 11.64 -1.13 -7.33
CA GLY A 175 12.27 -0.17 -8.23
C GLY A 175 13.39 -0.78 -9.10
N ILE A 176 13.90 -1.96 -8.72
CA ILE A 176 14.86 -2.72 -9.53
C ILE A 176 14.32 -3.05 -10.93
N TYR A 177 13.00 -3.19 -11.10
CA TYR A 177 12.40 -3.48 -12.40
C TYR A 177 12.61 -2.34 -13.39
N TYR A 178 12.56 -1.09 -12.94
CA TYR A 178 12.83 0.06 -13.79
C TYR A 178 14.31 0.14 -14.17
N SER A 179 15.20 -0.06 -13.19
CA SER A 179 16.64 -0.08 -13.43
C SER A 179 17.04 -1.19 -14.41
N GLY A 180 16.49 -2.40 -14.23
CA GLY A 180 16.70 -3.54 -15.12
C GLY A 180 16.16 -3.30 -16.52
N ALA A 181 14.93 -2.78 -16.64
CA ALA A 181 14.36 -2.44 -17.94
C ALA A 181 15.18 -1.37 -18.68
N THR A 182 15.67 -0.34 -17.99
CA THR A 182 16.57 0.67 -18.57
C THR A 182 17.90 0.06 -18.99
N ALA A 183 18.52 -0.77 -18.15
CA ALA A 183 19.80 -1.41 -18.46
C ALA A 183 19.70 -2.29 -19.72
N VAL A 184 18.64 -3.10 -19.84
CA VAL A 184 18.40 -3.93 -21.03
C VAL A 184 18.11 -3.05 -22.26
N ALA A 185 17.34 -1.98 -22.12
CA ALA A 185 17.03 -1.09 -23.24
C ALA A 185 18.27 -0.34 -23.75
N LEU A 186 19.10 0.19 -22.86
CA LEU A 186 20.36 0.86 -23.21
C LEU A 186 21.40 -0.12 -23.76
N GLY A 187 21.55 -1.29 -23.14
CA GLY A 187 22.43 -2.35 -23.62
C GLY A 187 22.03 -2.88 -25.00
N GLY A 188 20.72 -3.06 -25.23
CA GLY A 188 20.16 -3.42 -26.52
C GLY A 188 20.38 -2.34 -27.58
N HIS A 189 20.15 -1.07 -27.24
CA HIS A 189 20.44 0.07 -28.13
C HIS A 189 21.93 0.10 -28.52
N TRP A 190 22.82 -0.04 -27.56
CA TRP A 190 24.27 -0.08 -27.83
C TRP A 190 24.68 -1.30 -28.68
N ALA A 191 24.24 -2.50 -28.31
CA ALA A 191 24.66 -3.73 -28.97
C ALA A 191 24.12 -3.87 -30.41
N LEU A 192 22.88 -3.42 -30.65
CA LEU A 192 22.12 -3.68 -31.88
C LEU A 192 21.95 -2.47 -32.79
N ALA A 193 22.01 -1.24 -32.28
CA ALA A 193 21.80 -0.03 -33.07
C ALA A 193 23.07 0.82 -33.19
N GLN A 194 23.75 1.11 -32.08
CA GLN A 194 24.87 2.05 -32.04
C GLN A 194 25.99 1.56 -31.13
N ARG A 195 27.02 0.95 -31.71
CA ARG A 195 28.23 0.48 -31.00
C ARG A 195 29.26 1.60 -30.82
N ASP A 196 28.80 2.81 -30.53
CA ASP A 196 29.69 3.95 -30.33
C ASP A 196 30.08 4.13 -28.85
N ARG A 197 31.14 4.92 -28.63
CA ARG A 197 31.61 5.24 -27.27
C ARG A 197 30.63 6.13 -26.52
N GLN A 198 29.85 6.94 -27.23
CA GLN A 198 28.92 7.89 -26.63
C GLN A 198 27.73 7.18 -25.99
N ALA A 199 27.06 6.26 -26.70
CA ALA A 199 25.97 5.45 -26.15
C ALA A 199 26.45 4.59 -24.98
N PHE A 200 27.67 4.05 -25.05
CA PHE A 200 28.28 3.35 -23.92
C PHE A 200 28.46 4.28 -22.70
N ALA A 201 29.06 5.47 -22.90
CA ALA A 201 29.26 6.45 -21.83
C ALA A 201 27.93 6.91 -21.20
N GLN A 202 26.87 7.04 -22.01
CA GLN A 202 25.52 7.36 -21.54
C GLN A 202 24.95 6.24 -20.64
N GLY A 203 25.12 4.97 -21.04
CA GLY A 203 24.77 3.81 -20.23
C GLY A 203 25.53 3.76 -18.91
N VAL A 204 26.84 4.01 -18.94
CA VAL A 204 27.69 4.09 -17.74
C VAL A 204 27.25 5.27 -16.84
N THR A 205 26.91 6.42 -17.41
CA THR A 205 26.44 7.59 -16.65
C THR A 205 25.15 7.28 -15.90
N PHE A 206 24.20 6.62 -16.55
CA PHE A 206 22.97 6.16 -15.90
C PHE A 206 23.26 5.18 -14.75
N ALA A 207 24.08 4.15 -15.03
CA ALA A 207 24.38 3.10 -14.06
C ALA A 207 25.13 3.65 -12.83
N THR A 208 26.17 4.47 -13.05
CA THR A 208 26.95 5.09 -11.98
C THR A 208 26.09 6.00 -11.10
N ALA A 209 25.19 6.80 -11.68
CA ALA A 209 24.28 7.65 -10.91
C ALA A 209 23.30 6.83 -10.04
N SER A 210 22.72 5.76 -10.59
CA SER A 210 21.83 4.86 -9.85
C SER A 210 22.56 4.15 -8.70
N ILE A 211 23.76 3.63 -8.97
CA ILE A 211 24.61 2.98 -7.96
C ILE A 211 25.07 3.99 -6.90
N ALA A 212 25.42 5.23 -7.27
CA ALA A 212 25.85 6.24 -6.31
C ALA A 212 24.77 6.55 -5.27
N VAL A 213 23.50 6.64 -5.67
CA VAL A 213 22.37 6.81 -4.75
C VAL A 213 22.25 5.64 -3.79
N PHE A 214 22.39 4.40 -4.30
CA PHE A 214 22.40 3.20 -3.47
C PHE A 214 23.57 3.18 -2.48
N LEU A 215 24.79 3.48 -2.93
CA LEU A 215 25.98 3.50 -2.09
C LEU A 215 25.91 4.59 -1.02
N ALA A 216 25.37 5.77 -1.34
CA ALA A 216 25.15 6.84 -0.38
C ALA A 216 24.15 6.41 0.72
N TYR A 217 23.07 5.74 0.34
CA TYR A 217 22.11 5.18 1.29
C TYR A 217 22.73 4.09 2.17
N LEU A 218 23.49 3.17 1.57
CA LEU A 218 24.19 2.12 2.29
C LEU A 218 25.18 2.73 3.30
N ALA A 219 26.03 3.66 2.85
CA ALA A 219 26.98 4.36 3.70
C ALA A 219 26.30 5.06 4.88
N PHE A 220 25.20 5.77 4.62
CA PHE A 220 24.41 6.43 5.66
C PHE A 220 23.89 5.44 6.71
N TRP A 221 23.26 4.33 6.30
CA TRP A 221 22.73 3.37 7.27
C TRP A 221 23.81 2.53 7.96
N THR A 222 24.93 2.26 7.29
CA THR A 222 26.08 1.58 7.91
C THR A 222 26.78 2.44 8.96
N TRP A 223 26.58 3.75 8.94
CA TRP A 223 27.03 4.64 10.01
C TRP A 223 26.21 4.41 11.30
N HIS A 224 24.94 4.01 11.17
CA HIS A 224 24.01 3.87 12.29
C HIS A 224 23.72 2.41 12.68
N SER A 225 24.05 1.44 11.82
CA SER A 225 23.77 0.01 11.98
C SER A 225 24.89 -0.82 11.33
N SER A 226 24.93 -2.13 11.57
CA SER A 226 25.95 -2.97 10.90
C SER A 226 25.65 -3.14 9.41
N LEU A 227 26.69 -3.21 8.58
CA LEU A 227 26.57 -3.47 7.14
C LEU A 227 25.79 -4.74 6.85
N GLU A 228 26.05 -5.79 7.63
CA GLU A 228 25.36 -7.07 7.53
C GLU A 228 23.84 -6.91 7.75
N GLN A 229 23.43 -6.20 8.79
CA GLN A 229 22.01 -5.95 9.08
C GLN A 229 21.35 -5.17 7.94
N VAL A 230 21.99 -4.08 7.48
CA VAL A 230 21.43 -3.26 6.40
C VAL A 230 21.27 -4.10 5.12
N ILE A 231 22.29 -4.84 4.69
CA ILE A 231 22.23 -5.69 3.49
C ILE A 231 21.20 -6.82 3.65
N ALA A 232 21.23 -7.54 4.77
CA ALA A 232 20.31 -8.65 5.03
C ALA A 232 18.85 -8.16 4.98
N HIS A 233 18.56 -6.98 5.51
CA HIS A 233 17.22 -6.40 5.43
C HIS A 233 16.88 -5.87 4.04
N MET A 234 17.81 -5.21 3.36
CA MET A 234 17.59 -4.67 2.01
C MET A 234 17.45 -5.72 0.92
N PHE A 235 17.99 -6.93 1.07
CA PHE A 235 17.98 -7.94 0.00
C PHE A 235 17.47 -9.32 0.39
N LEU A 236 17.72 -9.78 1.61
CA LEU A 236 17.53 -11.20 1.97
C LEU A 236 16.23 -11.46 2.74
N SER A 237 15.83 -10.54 3.62
CA SER A 237 14.74 -10.73 4.58
C SER A 237 13.37 -11.03 3.94
N HIS A 238 13.16 -10.67 2.67
CA HIS A 238 11.89 -10.87 1.96
C HIS A 238 12.01 -11.82 0.76
N GLY A 239 13.14 -12.51 0.59
CA GLY A 239 13.37 -13.42 -0.53
C GLY A 239 12.31 -14.52 -0.63
N LYS A 240 11.92 -15.10 0.52
CA LYS A 240 10.85 -16.12 0.59
C LYS A 240 9.51 -15.61 0.06
N ILE A 241 9.16 -14.35 0.34
CA ILE A 241 7.91 -13.74 -0.15
C ILE A 241 8.05 -13.36 -1.63
N ALA A 242 9.20 -12.80 -2.03
CA ALA A 242 9.41 -12.34 -3.41
C ALA A 242 9.44 -13.49 -4.43
N PHE A 243 10.03 -14.64 -4.05
CA PHE A 243 10.25 -15.77 -4.97
C PHE A 243 9.35 -16.98 -4.68
N GLY A 244 8.73 -17.05 -3.49
CA GLY A 244 7.82 -18.13 -3.10
C GLY A 244 6.41 -17.99 -3.68
N ASN A 245 5.66 -19.09 -3.62
CA ASN A 245 4.23 -19.12 -3.91
C ASN A 245 3.43 -19.27 -2.61
N LEU A 246 3.49 -18.24 -1.76
CA LEU A 246 2.88 -18.25 -0.42
C LEU A 246 1.36 -18.03 -0.47
N TYR A 247 0.89 -17.21 -1.42
CA TYR A 247 -0.53 -16.87 -1.55
C TYR A 247 -1.03 -17.14 -2.98
N ASN A 248 -2.28 -17.59 -3.12
CA ASN A 248 -2.94 -17.77 -4.41
C ASN A 248 -3.55 -16.45 -4.93
N ILE A 249 -2.69 -15.49 -5.28
CA ILE A 249 -3.09 -14.12 -5.62
C ILE A 249 -2.89 -13.75 -7.10
N ARG A 250 -2.58 -14.74 -7.96
CA ARG A 250 -2.40 -14.50 -9.40
C ARG A 250 -3.69 -14.07 -10.11
N HIS A 251 -4.85 -14.38 -9.54
CA HIS A 251 -6.15 -13.97 -10.06
C HIS A 251 -6.29 -12.44 -10.18
N PHE A 252 -5.49 -11.64 -9.47
CA PHE A 252 -5.52 -10.18 -9.61
C PHE A 252 -5.07 -9.66 -10.97
N TRP A 253 -4.24 -10.41 -11.72
CA TRP A 253 -3.96 -10.09 -13.12
C TRP A 253 -5.25 -10.09 -13.95
N TRP A 254 -6.05 -11.15 -13.79
CA TRP A 254 -7.32 -11.24 -14.49
C TRP A 254 -8.30 -10.17 -14.02
N GLN A 255 -8.32 -9.87 -12.71
CA GLN A 255 -9.16 -8.81 -12.16
C GLN A 255 -8.82 -7.44 -12.76
N THR A 256 -7.54 -7.05 -12.86
CA THR A 256 -7.19 -5.74 -13.44
C THR A 256 -7.44 -5.69 -14.95
N LEU A 257 -7.15 -6.77 -15.68
CA LEU A 257 -7.35 -6.87 -17.13
C LEU A 257 -8.84 -6.81 -17.49
N SER A 258 -9.69 -7.60 -16.83
CA SER A 258 -11.14 -7.62 -17.07
C SER A 258 -11.83 -6.31 -16.72
N ARG A 259 -11.32 -5.56 -15.74
CA ARG A 259 -11.87 -4.25 -15.36
C ARG A 259 -11.43 -3.12 -16.28
N ASN A 260 -10.31 -3.26 -16.97
CA ASN A 260 -9.73 -2.20 -17.80
C ASN A 260 -9.21 -2.73 -19.15
N PRO A 261 -9.99 -3.54 -19.89
CA PRO A 261 -9.48 -4.26 -21.06
C PRO A 261 -9.04 -3.32 -22.17
N VAL A 262 -9.78 -2.23 -22.39
CA VAL A 262 -9.46 -1.23 -23.42
C VAL A 262 -8.19 -0.46 -23.07
N PHE A 263 -7.95 -0.14 -21.79
CA PHE A 263 -6.72 0.53 -21.36
C PHE A 263 -5.48 -0.31 -21.68
N TYR A 264 -5.48 -1.59 -21.28
CA TYR A 264 -4.37 -2.50 -21.58
C TYR A 264 -4.25 -2.82 -23.09
N GLY A 265 -5.37 -2.92 -23.80
CA GLY A 265 -5.39 -3.10 -25.25
C GLY A 265 -4.75 -1.94 -26.00
N LEU A 266 -5.06 -0.70 -25.62
CA LEU A 266 -4.42 0.50 -26.18
C LEU A 266 -2.94 0.60 -25.81
N ALA A 267 -2.55 0.20 -24.60
CA ALA A 267 -1.14 0.13 -24.22
C ALA A 267 -0.38 -0.90 -25.07
N ALA A 268 -0.97 -2.08 -25.31
CA ALA A 268 -0.41 -3.09 -26.21
C ALA A 268 -0.32 -2.59 -27.66
N ALA A 269 -1.33 -1.86 -28.13
CA ALA A 269 -1.29 -1.19 -29.43
C ALA A 269 -0.17 -0.14 -29.51
N GLY A 270 0.13 0.56 -28.42
CA GLY A 270 1.28 1.47 -28.33
C GLY A 270 2.63 0.76 -28.46
N VAL A 271 2.79 -0.38 -27.79
CA VAL A 271 3.97 -1.23 -27.97
C VAL A 271 4.09 -1.69 -29.43
N TRP A 272 2.98 -2.14 -30.03
CA TRP A 272 2.94 -2.54 -31.43
C TRP A 272 3.35 -1.40 -32.37
N THR A 273 2.84 -0.19 -32.15
CA THR A 273 3.23 1.02 -32.90
C THR A 273 4.73 1.29 -32.83
N LEU A 274 5.35 1.12 -31.65
CA LEU A 274 6.80 1.31 -31.50
C LEU A 274 7.64 0.24 -32.20
N LEU A 275 7.13 -0.99 -32.29
CA LEU A 275 7.82 -2.11 -32.95
C LEU A 275 7.71 -2.06 -34.47
N ARG A 276 6.65 -1.44 -35.01
CA ARG A 276 6.50 -1.28 -36.46
C ARG A 276 7.53 -0.28 -36.99
N ARG A 277 8.31 -0.73 -37.98
CA ARG A 277 9.13 0.17 -38.80
C ARG A 277 8.20 0.99 -39.69
N GLU A 278 8.05 2.26 -39.38
CA GLU A 278 7.46 3.21 -40.32
C GLU A 278 8.57 3.72 -41.26
N PRO A 279 8.28 3.90 -42.56
CA PRO A 279 9.22 4.53 -43.49
C PRO A 279 9.63 5.90 -42.96
N GLU A 280 10.93 6.15 -42.88
CA GLU A 280 11.58 7.35 -42.31
C GLU A 280 11.14 8.68 -42.95
N GLU A 281 10.44 8.66 -44.08
CA GLU A 281 10.06 9.84 -44.86
C GLU A 281 9.15 10.85 -44.14
N SER A 282 8.52 10.49 -43.01
CA SER A 282 7.63 11.39 -42.25
C SER A 282 8.21 11.95 -40.95
N THR A 283 9.47 11.61 -40.61
CA THR A 283 10.13 12.05 -39.37
C THR A 283 11.15 13.15 -39.63
N GLN A 284 10.77 14.18 -40.40
CA GLN A 284 11.41 15.49 -40.26
C GLN A 284 10.95 16.08 -38.92
N GLU A 285 11.64 15.72 -37.84
CA GLU A 285 11.70 16.61 -36.69
C GLU A 285 12.23 17.97 -37.18
N PRO A 286 11.62 19.11 -36.81
CA PRO A 286 12.19 20.40 -37.13
C PRO A 286 13.58 20.47 -36.50
N ALA A 287 14.60 20.47 -37.37
CA ALA A 287 16.01 20.62 -37.07
C ALA A 287 16.27 22.01 -36.46
N ASN A 288 15.92 22.20 -35.19
CA ASN A 288 16.28 23.39 -34.42
C ASN A 288 17.55 23.17 -33.57
N SER A 289 18.35 22.16 -33.87
CA SER A 289 19.72 22.05 -33.37
C SER A 289 20.60 21.47 -34.47
N ALA A 290 21.39 22.33 -35.11
CA ALA A 290 22.40 21.99 -36.11
C ALA A 290 23.60 21.21 -35.53
N SER A 291 23.37 20.39 -34.51
CA SER A 291 24.40 19.70 -33.72
C SER A 291 24.07 18.23 -33.42
N ASP A 292 22.99 17.65 -33.94
CA ASP A 292 22.76 16.21 -33.81
C ASP A 292 23.57 15.46 -34.90
N PRO A 293 24.63 14.72 -34.53
CA PRO A 293 25.45 13.97 -35.48
C PRO A 293 24.68 12.79 -36.10
N PRO A 294 25.16 12.25 -37.23
CA PRO A 294 24.58 11.05 -37.85
C PRO A 294 24.70 9.85 -36.88
N GLY A 295 23.56 9.38 -36.37
CA GLY A 295 23.48 8.36 -35.32
C GLY A 295 22.40 8.67 -34.28
N SER A 296 21.18 9.02 -34.69
CA SER A 296 20.12 9.44 -33.78
C SER A 296 19.74 8.33 -32.78
N PHE A 297 19.77 8.65 -31.49
CA PHE A 297 19.32 7.76 -30.42
C PHE A 297 17.85 7.34 -30.68
N ASP A 298 17.62 6.06 -30.98
CA ASP A 298 16.31 5.51 -31.34
C ASP A 298 15.43 5.35 -30.08
N GLN A 299 14.79 6.45 -29.70
CA GLN A 299 13.87 6.51 -28.56
C GLN A 299 12.72 5.50 -28.69
N ARG A 300 12.30 5.16 -29.92
CA ARG A 300 11.18 4.24 -30.15
C ARG A 300 11.55 2.82 -29.73
N ARG A 301 12.69 2.32 -30.21
CA ARG A 301 13.21 1.00 -29.83
C ARG A 301 13.49 0.93 -28.33
N LEU A 302 14.12 1.96 -27.78
CA LEU A 302 14.39 2.02 -26.34
C LEU A 302 13.10 1.91 -25.53
N LEU A 303 12.07 2.71 -25.86
CA LEU A 303 10.80 2.69 -25.15
C LEU A 303 10.08 1.33 -25.30
N ALA A 304 10.10 0.73 -26.49
CA ALA A 304 9.52 -0.60 -26.72
C ALA A 304 10.22 -1.67 -25.88
N THR A 305 11.55 -1.73 -25.94
CA THR A 305 12.35 -2.70 -25.16
C THR A 305 12.14 -2.50 -23.67
N TYR A 306 12.16 -1.25 -23.19
CA TYR A 306 11.89 -0.93 -21.79
C TYR A 306 10.51 -1.43 -21.36
N GLY A 307 9.46 -1.10 -22.12
CA GLY A 307 8.10 -1.49 -21.80
C GLY A 307 7.90 -3.01 -21.78
N LEU A 308 8.47 -3.72 -22.75
CA LEU A 308 8.40 -5.18 -22.83
C LEU A 308 9.15 -5.87 -21.68
N VAL A 309 10.35 -5.38 -21.34
CA VAL A 309 11.14 -5.94 -20.22
C VAL A 309 10.43 -5.68 -18.90
N LEU A 310 9.92 -4.47 -18.67
CA LEU A 310 9.16 -4.15 -17.46
C LEU A 310 7.91 -5.04 -17.34
N LEU A 311 7.16 -5.22 -18.44
CA LEU A 311 6.02 -6.12 -18.48
C LEU A 311 6.43 -7.56 -18.15
N ALA A 312 7.51 -8.08 -18.76
CA ALA A 312 8.02 -9.42 -18.51
C ALA A 312 8.41 -9.61 -17.03
N CYS A 313 9.11 -8.64 -16.44
CA CYS A 313 9.43 -8.65 -15.01
C CYS A 313 8.17 -8.66 -14.13
N CYS A 314 7.16 -7.84 -14.48
CA CYS A 314 5.90 -7.79 -13.75
C CYS A 314 5.12 -9.11 -13.84
N VAL A 315 5.05 -9.73 -15.02
CA VAL A 315 4.38 -11.03 -15.23
C VAL A 315 5.12 -12.16 -14.52
N TRP A 316 6.45 -12.09 -14.47
CA TRP A 316 7.27 -13.08 -13.77
C TRP A 316 7.13 -13.00 -12.24
N HIS A 317 6.75 -11.84 -11.70
CA HIS A 317 6.56 -11.63 -10.27
C HIS A 317 5.53 -12.61 -9.67
N LYS A 318 5.92 -13.35 -8.63
CA LYS A 318 5.13 -14.46 -8.09
C LYS A 318 3.95 -14.02 -7.22
N GLN A 319 4.06 -12.85 -6.57
CA GLN A 319 3.09 -12.32 -5.62
C GLN A 319 2.50 -10.97 -6.07
N PRO A 320 1.75 -10.90 -7.20
CA PRO A 320 1.20 -9.66 -7.74
C PRO A 320 -0.05 -9.22 -6.97
N TRP A 321 0.13 -8.79 -5.71
CA TRP A 321 -0.93 -8.13 -4.94
C TRP A 321 -1.53 -6.96 -5.72
N PRO A 322 -2.78 -6.52 -5.48
CA PRO A 322 -3.43 -5.53 -6.34
C PRO A 322 -2.71 -4.18 -6.44
N TYR A 323 -1.99 -3.77 -5.41
CA TYR A 323 -1.17 -2.56 -5.43
C TYR A 323 0.12 -2.70 -6.23
N PHE A 324 0.51 -3.91 -6.65
CA PHE A 324 1.68 -4.15 -7.51
C PHE A 324 1.49 -3.53 -8.90
N PHE A 325 0.27 -3.52 -9.42
CA PHE A 325 -0.02 -3.05 -10.79
C PHE A 325 0.30 -1.58 -11.01
N VAL A 326 0.34 -0.77 -9.94
CA VAL A 326 0.74 0.65 -10.04
C VAL A 326 2.17 0.81 -10.55
N LEU A 327 3.01 -0.23 -10.52
CA LEU A 327 4.34 -0.19 -11.12
C LEU A 327 4.30 -0.21 -12.66
N LEU A 328 3.32 -0.90 -13.24
CA LEU A 328 3.22 -1.06 -14.69
C LEU A 328 2.34 0.03 -15.33
N ILE A 329 1.25 0.41 -14.67
CA ILE A 329 0.23 1.32 -15.23
C ILE A 329 0.82 2.65 -15.74
N PRO A 330 1.73 3.35 -15.05
CA PRO A 330 2.31 4.59 -15.55
C PRO A 330 3.10 4.41 -16.85
N THR A 331 3.75 3.26 -17.04
CA THR A 331 4.43 2.95 -18.32
C THR A 331 3.40 2.65 -19.41
N CYS A 332 2.31 1.93 -19.09
CA CYS A 332 1.19 1.74 -20.02
C CYS A 332 0.57 3.08 -20.46
N TYR A 333 0.46 4.06 -19.55
CA TYR A 333 0.03 5.42 -19.89
C TYR A 333 0.92 6.05 -20.97
N VAL A 334 2.25 5.93 -20.86
CA VAL A 334 3.17 6.41 -21.91
C VAL A 334 2.92 5.67 -23.24
N MET A 335 2.71 4.35 -23.22
CA MET A 335 2.42 3.58 -24.44
C MET A 335 1.11 4.01 -25.11
N ILE A 336 0.08 4.30 -24.32
CA ILE A 336 -1.19 4.82 -24.84
C ILE A 336 -0.97 6.18 -25.49
N VAL A 337 -0.21 7.09 -24.86
CA VAL A 337 0.11 8.40 -25.47
C VAL A 337 0.83 8.24 -26.80
N VAL A 338 1.79 7.31 -26.89
CA VAL A 338 2.49 6.99 -28.16
C VAL A 338 1.51 6.49 -29.23
N PHE A 339 0.60 5.57 -28.88
CA PHE A 339 -0.41 5.07 -29.81
C PHE A 339 -1.28 6.20 -30.36
N LEU A 340 -1.85 7.02 -29.47
CA LEU A 340 -2.72 8.13 -29.85
C LEU A 340 -1.94 9.17 -30.68
N ASP A 341 -0.71 9.51 -30.30
CA ASP A 341 0.08 10.47 -31.06
C ASP A 341 0.32 9.99 -32.50
N SER A 342 0.67 8.70 -32.67
CA SER A 342 0.86 8.08 -33.97
C SER A 342 -0.42 8.06 -34.80
N GLU A 343 -1.55 7.63 -34.23
CA GLU A 343 -2.83 7.56 -34.95
C GLU A 343 -3.39 8.93 -35.32
N TRP A 344 -3.10 10.00 -34.57
CA TRP A 344 -3.50 11.35 -34.98
C TRP A 344 -2.58 11.91 -36.06
N ARG A 345 -1.30 11.52 -36.11
CA ARG A 345 -0.37 11.95 -37.17
C ARG A 345 -0.72 11.25 -38.48
N VAL A 346 -0.83 9.92 -38.44
CA VAL A 346 -1.16 9.07 -39.58
C VAL A 346 -2.26 8.11 -39.15
N PRO A 347 -3.54 8.46 -39.37
CA PRO A 347 -4.67 7.60 -39.01
C PRO A 347 -4.60 6.28 -39.76
N ARG A 348 -4.43 5.18 -39.01
CA ARG A 348 -4.49 3.80 -39.54
C ARG A 348 -5.78 3.13 -39.16
N TRP A 349 -6.35 3.54 -38.03
CA TRP A 349 -7.63 3.07 -37.55
C TRP A 349 -8.74 4.03 -37.99
N PRO A 350 -9.96 3.52 -38.24
CA PRO A 350 -11.12 4.37 -38.48
C PRO A 350 -11.29 5.39 -37.33
N PRO A 351 -11.50 6.69 -37.61
CA PRO A 351 -11.63 7.70 -36.56
C PRO A 351 -12.73 7.38 -35.53
N LEU A 352 -13.80 6.72 -35.97
CA LEU A 352 -14.87 6.24 -35.10
C LEU A 352 -14.36 5.18 -34.12
N ALA A 353 -13.52 4.23 -34.57
CA ALA A 353 -12.97 3.19 -33.71
C ALA A 353 -12.07 3.78 -32.62
N ILE A 354 -11.22 4.78 -32.95
CA ILE A 354 -10.39 5.48 -31.97
C ILE A 354 -11.26 6.22 -30.95
N LYS A 355 -12.27 6.98 -31.41
CA LYS A 355 -13.21 7.70 -30.52
C LYS A 355 -13.96 6.75 -29.60
N LEU A 356 -14.45 5.62 -30.12
CA LEU A 356 -15.12 4.59 -29.32
C LEU A 356 -14.17 3.96 -28.32
N ALA A 357 -12.92 3.65 -28.70
CA ALA A 357 -11.92 3.11 -27.77
C ALA A 357 -11.64 4.09 -26.62
N ILE A 358 -11.47 5.39 -26.90
CA ILE A 358 -11.28 6.41 -25.86
C ILE A 358 -12.52 6.53 -24.98
N GLY A 359 -13.70 6.56 -25.59
CA GLY A 359 -14.98 6.59 -24.87
C GLY A 359 -15.12 5.41 -23.93
N MET A 360 -14.89 4.19 -24.41
CA MET A 360 -14.96 2.96 -23.59
C MET A 360 -13.88 2.93 -22.51
N ALA A 361 -12.63 3.26 -22.84
CA ALA A 361 -11.53 3.31 -21.86
C ALA A 361 -11.77 4.36 -20.76
N THR A 362 -12.56 5.39 -21.04
CA THR A 362 -12.91 6.43 -20.06
C THR A 362 -14.16 6.08 -19.26
N LEU A 363 -15.23 5.62 -19.93
CA LEU A 363 -16.55 5.43 -19.32
C LEU A 363 -16.70 4.08 -18.61
N LEU A 364 -16.16 2.99 -19.17
CA LEU A 364 -16.29 1.65 -18.58
C LEU A 364 -15.75 1.59 -17.14
N PRO A 365 -14.57 2.17 -16.83
CA PRO A 365 -14.09 2.26 -15.44
C PRO A 365 -15.05 2.98 -14.48
N LEU A 366 -15.72 4.04 -14.95
CA LEU A 366 -16.58 4.89 -14.13
C LEU A 366 -17.89 4.20 -13.69
N ILE A 367 -18.29 3.11 -14.35
CA ILE A 367 -19.44 2.27 -13.94
C ILE A 367 -19.25 1.70 -12.52
N ARG A 368 -18.01 1.63 -12.02
CA ARG A 368 -17.74 1.19 -10.64
C ARG A 368 -17.94 2.28 -9.59
N VAL A 369 -17.97 3.56 -9.95
CA VAL A 369 -18.08 4.65 -8.98
C VAL A 369 -19.34 4.52 -8.10
N PRO A 370 -20.54 4.21 -8.63
CA PRO A 370 -21.72 3.95 -7.78
C PRO A 370 -21.52 2.84 -6.75
N HIS A 371 -20.83 1.76 -7.12
CA HIS A 371 -20.53 0.65 -6.20
C HIS A 371 -19.57 1.08 -5.08
N VAL A 372 -18.68 2.03 -5.35
CA VAL A 372 -17.77 2.59 -4.34
C VAL A 372 -18.51 3.53 -3.39
N LEU A 373 -19.48 4.29 -3.88
CA LEU A 373 -20.32 5.16 -3.04
C LEU A 373 -21.16 4.38 -2.03
N GLN A 374 -21.52 3.13 -2.35
CA GLN A 374 -22.22 2.22 -1.43
C GLN A 374 -21.32 1.67 -0.32
N ARG A 375 -19.99 1.79 -0.46
CA ARG A 375 -19.04 1.32 0.56
C ARG A 375 -18.98 2.31 1.73
N SER A 376 -18.67 1.76 2.90
CA SER A 376 -18.41 2.52 4.11
C SER A 376 -17.24 1.91 4.85
N ASN A 377 -16.41 2.77 5.43
CA ASN A 377 -15.35 2.40 6.35
C ASN A 377 -15.67 2.85 7.79
N ALA A 378 -16.91 3.30 8.04
CA ALA A 378 -17.36 3.81 9.34
C ALA A 378 -17.18 2.77 10.46
N THR A 379 -17.48 1.50 10.19
CA THR A 379 -17.29 0.42 11.18
C THR A 379 -15.83 0.24 11.56
N GLN A 380 -14.89 0.31 10.61
CA GLN A 380 -13.46 0.24 10.93
C GLN A 380 -13.02 1.44 11.76
N HIS A 381 -13.44 2.64 11.36
CA HIS A 381 -13.15 3.87 12.09
C HIS A 381 -13.67 3.82 13.53
N GLN A 382 -14.92 3.41 13.73
CA GLN A 382 -15.54 3.28 15.06
C GLN A 382 -14.82 2.26 15.93
N ASN A 383 -14.46 1.09 15.39
CA ASN A 383 -13.71 0.08 16.14
C ASN A 383 -12.34 0.58 16.62
N ILE A 384 -11.63 1.32 15.77
CA ILE A 384 -10.34 1.92 16.14
C ILE A 384 -10.55 2.98 17.22
N ALA A 385 -11.52 3.88 17.04
CA ALA A 385 -11.83 4.90 18.03
C ALA A 385 -12.23 4.31 19.39
N TRP A 386 -13.04 3.25 19.39
CA TRP A 386 -13.40 2.52 20.61
C TRP A 386 -12.20 1.87 21.27
N ALA A 387 -11.35 1.18 20.52
CA ALA A 387 -10.14 0.58 21.08
C ALA A 387 -9.18 1.63 21.68
N GLU A 388 -8.91 2.71 20.95
CA GLU A 388 -8.06 3.81 21.43
C GLU A 388 -8.66 4.49 22.68
N SER A 389 -9.98 4.61 22.78
CA SER A 389 -10.64 5.22 23.95
C SER A 389 -10.50 4.42 25.26
N LEU A 390 -10.16 3.13 25.17
CA LEU A 390 -9.98 2.25 26.34
C LEU A 390 -8.53 2.17 26.81
N LEU A 391 -7.60 2.60 25.97
CA LEU A 391 -6.17 2.42 26.18
C LEU A 391 -5.56 3.73 26.68
N GLY A 392 -4.87 3.65 27.82
CA GLY A 392 -3.90 4.66 28.22
C GLY A 392 -2.66 4.63 27.32
N GLU A 393 -1.75 5.57 27.56
CA GLU A 393 -0.51 5.73 26.77
C GLU A 393 0.38 4.47 26.79
N ASN A 394 0.41 3.77 27.93
CA ASN A 394 1.24 2.58 28.14
C ASN A 394 0.45 1.27 28.07
N ASP A 395 -0.86 1.32 27.82
CA ASP A 395 -1.68 0.12 27.78
C ASP A 395 -1.41 -0.68 26.50
N ASN A 396 -1.17 -1.98 26.66
CA ASN A 396 -1.01 -2.89 25.54
C ASN A 396 -2.36 -3.25 24.92
N TYR A 397 -2.40 -3.38 23.60
CA TYR A 397 -3.50 -4.05 22.91
C TYR A 397 -3.00 -5.31 22.20
N PHE A 398 -3.93 -6.19 21.87
CA PHE A 398 -3.64 -7.34 21.03
C PHE A 398 -4.56 -7.42 19.83
N ALA A 399 -4.01 -7.80 18.68
CA ALA A 399 -4.77 -8.15 17.49
C ALA A 399 -3.95 -9.12 16.64
N GLY A 400 -4.57 -9.79 15.67
CA GLY A 400 -3.83 -10.62 14.71
C GLY A 400 -2.91 -9.83 13.75
N MET A 401 -2.78 -8.51 13.96
CA MET A 401 -1.92 -7.60 13.23
C MET A 401 -1.77 -6.26 13.96
N ARG A 402 -0.75 -5.47 13.64
CA ARG A 402 -0.63 -4.07 14.11
C ARG A 402 -1.75 -3.20 13.54
N LEU A 403 -2.63 -2.72 14.41
CA LEU A 403 -3.77 -1.87 14.08
C LEU A 403 -3.62 -0.46 14.61
N LEU A 404 -3.22 -0.29 15.87
CA LEU A 404 -3.11 1.02 16.52
C LEU A 404 -1.68 1.53 16.42
N LEU A 405 -1.53 2.78 15.96
CA LEU A 405 -0.22 3.39 15.65
C LEU A 405 0.50 3.91 16.88
N ARG A 406 -0.27 4.31 17.90
CA ARG A 406 0.20 5.02 19.10
C ARG A 406 0.18 4.16 20.37
N HIS A 407 -0.27 2.90 20.26
CA HIS A 407 -0.31 1.98 21.39
C HIS A 407 0.63 0.80 21.14
N PRO A 408 1.29 0.29 22.19
CA PRO A 408 2.12 -0.91 22.08
C PRO A 408 1.27 -2.15 21.79
N HIS A 409 1.79 -3.01 20.91
CA HIS A 409 1.18 -4.32 20.62
C HIS A 409 1.74 -5.35 21.60
N ALA A 410 0.88 -6.10 22.29
CA ALA A 410 1.23 -6.97 23.41
C ALA A 410 2.37 -7.96 23.08
N LEU A 411 2.30 -8.63 21.93
CA LEU A 411 3.34 -9.57 21.49
C LEU A 411 3.80 -9.26 20.06
N HIS A 412 5.06 -8.88 19.89
CA HIS A 412 5.64 -8.59 18.58
C HIS A 412 5.64 -9.82 17.66
N GLU A 413 5.87 -11.02 18.20
CA GLU A 413 5.91 -12.28 17.43
C GLU A 413 4.53 -12.73 16.90
N LEU A 414 3.45 -12.14 17.43
CA LEU A 414 2.07 -12.35 16.97
C LEU A 414 1.50 -11.13 16.26
N ALA A 415 2.31 -10.10 16.01
CA ALA A 415 1.87 -8.85 15.36
C ALA A 415 1.56 -9.00 13.85
N TRP A 416 1.63 -10.23 13.33
CA TRP A 416 1.22 -10.60 11.97
C TRP A 416 0.84 -12.10 11.90
N LEU A 417 -0.41 -12.42 12.23
CA LEU A 417 -0.95 -13.79 12.19
C LEU A 417 -1.50 -14.15 10.80
N ASP A 418 -0.63 -14.18 9.79
CA ASP A 418 -1.00 -14.69 8.47
C ASP A 418 -0.94 -16.23 8.41
N GLU A 419 -1.32 -16.81 7.27
CA GLU A 419 -1.45 -18.26 7.14
C GLU A 419 -0.15 -19.03 7.45
N PRO A 420 1.04 -18.62 6.94
CA PRO A 420 2.29 -19.24 7.35
C PRO A 420 2.51 -19.23 8.86
N ARG A 421 2.29 -18.10 9.53
CA ARG A 421 2.50 -17.99 10.97
C ARG A 421 1.49 -18.82 11.77
N ARG A 422 0.23 -18.83 11.37
CA ARG A 422 -0.79 -19.69 12.01
C ARG A 422 -0.47 -21.17 11.85
N ARG A 423 0.01 -21.59 10.67
CA ARG A 423 0.47 -22.96 10.48
C ARG A 423 1.64 -23.31 11.41
N GLU A 424 2.62 -22.42 11.54
CA GLU A 424 3.71 -22.61 12.50
C GLU A 424 3.17 -22.78 13.94
N LEU A 425 2.20 -21.97 14.37
CA LEU A 425 1.59 -22.09 15.69
C LEU A 425 0.85 -23.42 15.89
N ARG A 426 0.18 -23.93 14.84
CA ARG A 426 -0.49 -25.24 14.88
C ARG A 426 0.48 -26.42 15.01
N GLU A 427 1.69 -26.25 14.48
CA GLU A 427 2.74 -27.27 14.50
C GLU A 427 3.56 -27.25 15.81
N GLN A 428 3.32 -26.27 16.69
CA GLN A 428 4.00 -26.19 17.99
C GLN A 428 3.53 -27.27 18.96
N SER A 429 4.45 -27.70 19.81
CA SER A 429 4.18 -28.59 20.94
C SER A 429 3.30 -27.92 22.00
N GLU A 430 2.67 -28.72 22.86
CA GLU A 430 1.82 -28.22 23.94
C GLU A 430 2.58 -27.29 24.90
N ASP A 431 3.83 -27.65 25.27
CA ASP A 431 4.70 -26.82 26.11
C ASP A 431 5.00 -25.46 25.48
N GLU A 432 5.23 -25.41 24.16
CA GLU A 432 5.44 -24.16 23.43
C GLU A 432 4.18 -23.29 23.38
N GLN A 433 3.00 -23.91 23.23
CA GLN A 433 1.73 -23.20 23.28
C GLN A 433 1.45 -22.64 24.69
N LEU A 434 1.71 -23.41 25.74
CA LEU A 434 1.58 -22.96 27.13
C LEU A 434 2.55 -21.83 27.44
N HIS A 435 3.80 -21.91 26.97
CA HIS A 435 4.76 -20.81 27.10
C HIS A 435 4.31 -19.55 26.36
N LEU A 436 3.72 -19.70 25.17
CA LEU A 436 3.14 -18.58 24.43
C LEU A 436 1.97 -17.94 25.19
N VAL A 437 1.10 -18.74 25.79
CA VAL A 437 0.02 -18.25 26.66
C VAL A 437 0.59 -17.50 27.87
N ALA A 438 1.59 -18.05 28.55
CA ALA A 438 2.23 -17.38 29.69
C ALA A 438 2.87 -16.04 29.29
N LYS A 439 3.53 -15.97 28.13
CA LYS A 439 4.05 -14.71 27.58
C LYS A 439 2.93 -13.71 27.27
N PHE A 440 1.85 -14.17 26.66
CA PHE A 440 0.70 -13.34 26.35
C PHE A 440 0.08 -12.77 27.63
N ASP A 441 -0.06 -13.63 28.62
CA ASP A 441 -0.59 -13.31 29.93
C ASP A 441 0.24 -12.22 30.64
N ALA A 442 1.57 -12.39 30.64
CA ALA A 442 2.51 -11.42 31.18
C ALA A 442 2.53 -10.09 30.40
N ALA A 443 2.28 -10.11 29.08
CA ALA A 443 2.15 -8.90 28.29
C ALA A 443 0.87 -8.11 28.61
N CYS A 444 -0.11 -8.77 29.23
CA CYS A 444 -1.30 -8.17 29.82
C CYS A 444 -2.01 -7.15 28.89
N PRO A 445 -2.47 -7.56 27.70
CA PRO A 445 -3.23 -6.66 26.85
C PRO A 445 -4.54 -6.25 27.53
N LYS A 446 -4.83 -4.95 27.56
CA LYS A 446 -6.10 -4.46 28.11
C LYS A 446 -7.26 -4.67 27.16
N VAL A 447 -6.98 -4.61 25.86
CA VAL A 447 -7.95 -4.70 24.78
C VAL A 447 -7.49 -5.70 23.74
N VAL A 448 -8.40 -6.55 23.29
CA VAL A 448 -8.22 -7.40 22.12
C VAL A 448 -9.08 -6.86 20.98
N ILE A 449 -8.47 -6.54 19.84
CA ILE A 449 -9.19 -6.15 18.63
C ILE A 449 -9.32 -7.37 17.73
N TRP A 450 -10.51 -7.94 17.77
CA TRP A 450 -10.86 -9.17 17.11
C TRP A 450 -10.94 -9.01 15.59
N ASN A 451 -10.34 -9.92 14.84
CA ASN A 451 -10.43 -9.93 13.39
C ASN A 451 -10.40 -11.36 12.87
N TYR A 452 -10.61 -11.56 11.56
CA TYR A 452 -10.70 -12.91 10.99
C TYR A 452 -9.45 -13.77 11.22
N ARG A 453 -8.26 -13.17 11.42
CA ARG A 453 -7.04 -13.94 11.72
C ARG A 453 -7.08 -14.56 13.12
N LEU A 454 -7.82 -13.93 14.04
CA LEU A 454 -8.10 -14.49 15.36
C LEU A 454 -9.25 -15.49 15.31
N ASP A 455 -10.23 -15.30 14.41
CA ASP A 455 -11.28 -16.31 14.14
C ASP A 455 -10.68 -17.65 13.64
N GLU A 456 -9.57 -17.60 12.91
CA GLU A 456 -8.84 -18.76 12.39
C GLU A 456 -7.73 -19.27 13.32
N LEU A 457 -7.61 -18.71 14.53
CA LEU A 457 -6.66 -19.17 15.55
C LEU A 457 -7.24 -20.37 16.31
N ASP A 458 -6.42 -21.38 16.52
CA ASP A 458 -6.72 -22.59 17.27
C ASP A 458 -5.73 -22.82 18.43
N GLY A 459 -5.99 -23.84 19.25
CA GLY A 459 -5.11 -24.23 20.36
C GLY A 459 -5.24 -23.36 21.61
N ALA A 460 -4.25 -23.48 22.50
CA ALA A 460 -4.31 -22.94 23.86
C ALA A 460 -4.48 -21.40 23.91
N LEU A 461 -3.86 -20.68 22.97
CA LEU A 461 -3.98 -19.22 22.92
C LEU A 461 -5.40 -18.77 22.59
N ARG A 462 -6.10 -19.48 21.71
CA ARG A 462 -7.50 -19.17 21.38
C ARG A 462 -8.40 -19.37 22.59
N THR A 463 -8.27 -20.52 23.27
CA THR A 463 -9.02 -20.83 24.50
C THR A 463 -8.76 -19.77 25.57
N PHE A 464 -7.49 -19.40 25.77
CA PHE A 464 -7.12 -18.36 26.72
C PHE A 464 -7.80 -17.01 26.42
N LEU A 465 -7.82 -16.59 25.15
CA LEU A 465 -8.46 -15.34 24.73
C LEU A 465 -9.97 -15.35 24.98
N GLU A 466 -10.65 -16.47 24.73
CA GLU A 466 -12.10 -16.60 24.98
C GLU A 466 -12.44 -16.66 26.47
N GLU A 467 -11.54 -17.19 27.29
CA GLU A 467 -11.71 -17.27 28.73
C GLU A 467 -11.45 -15.92 29.42
N HIS A 468 -10.46 -15.15 28.97
CA HIS A 468 -10.01 -13.91 29.64
C HIS A 468 -10.44 -12.62 28.94
N TYR A 469 -11.13 -12.70 27.80
CA TYR A 469 -11.67 -11.52 27.11
C TYR A 469 -13.10 -11.74 26.66
N ARG A 470 -13.88 -10.65 26.70
CA ARG A 470 -15.29 -10.66 26.28
C ARG A 470 -15.57 -9.60 25.22
N PRO A 471 -16.45 -9.87 24.24
CA PRO A 471 -16.94 -8.83 23.34
C PRO A 471 -17.55 -7.66 24.12
N TRP A 472 -17.12 -6.44 23.82
CA TRP A 472 -17.70 -5.21 24.36
C TRP A 472 -18.50 -4.46 23.32
N ARG A 473 -17.83 -3.94 22.29
CA ARG A 473 -18.47 -3.21 21.19
C ARG A 473 -17.74 -3.48 19.89
N GLY A 474 -18.52 -3.80 18.87
CA GLY A 474 -17.93 -4.08 17.57
C GLY A 474 -17.04 -5.33 17.64
N ASN A 475 -15.82 -5.15 17.17
CA ASN A 475 -14.72 -6.11 17.23
C ASN A 475 -13.79 -5.86 18.42
N VAL A 476 -14.14 -4.95 19.34
CA VAL A 476 -13.34 -4.64 20.53
C VAL A 476 -13.78 -5.54 21.68
N TRP A 477 -12.83 -6.31 22.20
CA TRP A 477 -12.98 -7.19 23.33
C TRP A 477 -12.19 -6.63 24.51
N VAL A 478 -12.79 -6.71 25.69
CA VAL A 478 -12.24 -6.18 26.94
C VAL A 478 -11.91 -7.31 27.89
N TYR A 479 -10.95 -7.07 28.76
CA TYR A 479 -10.53 -7.99 29.80
C TYR A 479 -11.71 -8.46 30.67
N GLN A 480 -11.74 -9.75 30.98
CA GLN A 480 -12.61 -10.34 31.98
C GLN A 480 -11.83 -11.30 32.89
N GLU A 481 -12.26 -11.41 34.14
CA GLU A 481 -11.67 -12.29 35.13
C GLU A 481 -12.73 -13.26 35.67
N PRO A 482 -12.55 -14.59 35.51
CA PRO A 482 -13.46 -15.58 36.07
C PRO A 482 -13.33 -15.64 37.60
N LEU A 483 -14.46 -15.64 38.32
CA LEU A 483 -14.50 -15.73 39.78
C LEU A 483 -14.77 -17.14 40.32
N ALA A 484 -15.35 -18.00 39.49
CA ALA A 484 -15.87 -19.30 39.93
C ALA A 484 -14.76 -20.19 40.53
N GLY A 485 -14.99 -20.66 41.76
CA GLY A 485 -14.06 -21.55 42.45
C GLY A 485 -12.77 -20.90 42.96
N ARG A 486 -12.69 -19.56 42.94
CA ARG A 486 -11.52 -18.81 43.42
C ARG A 486 -11.82 -18.12 44.76
N THR A 487 -10.78 -18.02 45.59
CA THR A 487 -10.80 -17.26 46.85
C THR A 487 -10.15 -15.89 46.71
N THR A 488 -9.27 -15.74 45.73
CA THR A 488 -8.63 -14.49 45.37
C THR A 488 -8.53 -14.38 43.84
N VAL A 489 -8.56 -13.15 43.34
CA VAL A 489 -8.33 -12.84 41.93
C VAL A 489 -7.40 -11.65 41.81
N ASP A 490 -6.55 -11.65 40.79
CA ASP A 490 -5.64 -10.56 40.51
C ASP A 490 -6.24 -9.64 39.44
N ILE A 491 -6.66 -8.45 39.84
CA ILE A 491 -7.22 -7.44 38.95
C ILE A 491 -6.07 -6.70 38.27
N ARG A 492 -6.06 -6.70 36.94
CA ARG A 492 -4.91 -6.17 36.18
C ARG A 492 -4.98 -4.70 35.87
N PHE A 493 -6.19 -4.15 35.78
CA PHE A 493 -6.40 -2.78 35.32
C PHE A 493 -7.27 -2.04 36.31
N ALA A 494 -6.91 -0.81 36.65
CA ALA A 494 -7.75 0.05 37.44
C ALA A 494 -9.02 0.40 36.65
N GLY A 495 -10.18 0.40 37.30
CA GLY A 495 -11.41 0.92 36.71
C GLY A 495 -12.69 0.28 37.22
N GLY A 496 -13.79 0.55 36.53
CA GLY A 496 -15.07 -0.09 36.80
C GLY A 496 -15.11 -1.50 36.21
N TYR A 497 -15.55 -2.47 37.01
CA TYR A 497 -15.80 -3.85 36.59
C TYR A 497 -17.27 -4.18 36.79
N ARG A 498 -17.91 -4.74 35.76
CA ARG A 498 -19.27 -5.23 35.86
C ARG A 498 -19.26 -6.69 36.30
N LEU A 499 -20.03 -7.01 37.33
CA LEU A 499 -20.30 -8.40 37.68
C LEU A 499 -21.27 -9.01 36.65
N VAL A 500 -20.85 -10.06 35.97
CA VAL A 500 -21.67 -10.76 34.96
C VAL A 500 -21.81 -12.22 35.35
N GLY A 501 -23.06 -12.69 35.39
CA GLY A 501 -23.42 -14.07 35.73
C GLY A 501 -24.93 -14.26 35.67
N PRO A 502 -25.46 -15.38 36.21
CA PRO A 502 -26.90 -15.57 36.40
C PRO A 502 -27.54 -14.37 37.13
N PRO A 503 -28.83 -14.03 36.88
CA PRO A 503 -29.48 -12.87 37.50
C PRO A 503 -29.51 -12.89 39.03
N THR A 504 -29.44 -14.08 39.63
CA THR A 504 -29.42 -14.30 41.08
C THR A 504 -28.01 -14.39 41.66
N ALA A 505 -26.98 -14.28 40.83
CA ALA A 505 -25.61 -14.46 41.28
C ALA A 505 -25.17 -13.30 42.15
N ILE A 506 -24.64 -13.65 43.33
CA ILE A 506 -24.01 -12.73 44.27
C ILE A 506 -22.52 -13.05 44.29
N ALA A 507 -21.69 -12.00 44.22
CA ALA A 507 -20.27 -12.12 44.46
C ALA A 507 -19.89 -11.19 45.62
N ARG A 508 -19.16 -11.72 46.59
CA ARG A 508 -18.54 -10.93 47.64
C ARG A 508 -17.12 -10.61 47.22
N ILE A 509 -16.78 -9.32 47.17
CA ILE A 509 -15.46 -8.82 46.77
C ILE A 509 -14.99 -7.87 47.86
N ASP A 510 -13.83 -8.15 48.44
CA ASP A 510 -13.26 -7.41 49.58
C ASP A 510 -14.25 -7.17 50.72
N GLY A 511 -15.02 -8.22 51.02
CA GLY A 511 -15.99 -8.21 52.11
C GLY A 511 -17.33 -7.55 51.79
N LYS A 512 -17.53 -6.98 50.59
CA LYS A 512 -18.80 -6.37 50.16
C LYS A 512 -19.52 -7.22 49.12
N ASP A 513 -20.83 -7.37 49.28
CA ASP A 513 -21.66 -8.14 48.34
C ASP A 513 -22.09 -7.27 47.16
N TYR A 514 -22.03 -7.87 45.97
CA TYR A 514 -22.42 -7.27 44.70
C TYR A 514 -23.32 -8.23 43.94
N ILE A 515 -24.32 -7.69 43.25
CA ILE A 515 -25.25 -8.44 42.41
C ILE A 515 -24.87 -8.32 40.93
N ALA A 516 -25.34 -9.26 40.12
CA ALA A 516 -25.19 -9.18 38.68
C ALA A 516 -25.63 -7.79 38.17
N THR A 517 -24.85 -7.20 37.25
CA THR A 517 -24.95 -5.83 36.70
C THR A 517 -24.34 -4.69 37.52
N ASP A 518 -23.98 -4.91 38.79
CA ASP A 518 -23.26 -3.92 39.57
C ASP A 518 -21.94 -3.54 38.89
N THR A 519 -21.61 -2.25 38.93
CA THR A 519 -20.30 -1.74 38.49
C THR A 519 -19.46 -1.42 39.71
N ILE A 520 -18.30 -2.05 39.78
CA ILE A 520 -17.45 -2.12 40.96
C ILE A 520 -16.14 -1.41 40.62
N PRO A 521 -15.79 -0.30 41.28
CA PRO A 521 -14.47 0.28 41.12
C PRO A 521 -13.44 -0.63 41.79
N LEU A 522 -12.47 -1.11 41.02
CA LEU A 522 -11.37 -1.94 41.50
C LEU A 522 -10.04 -1.30 41.09
N GLU A 523 -9.06 -1.37 41.99
CA GLU A 523 -7.67 -1.03 41.71
C GLU A 523 -6.92 -2.29 41.22
N PRO A 524 -5.72 -2.16 40.64
CA PRO A 524 -4.93 -3.32 40.29
C PRO A 524 -4.40 -4.04 41.54
N GLY A 525 -4.32 -5.37 41.49
CA GLY A 525 -3.75 -6.23 42.52
C GLY A 525 -4.69 -7.35 42.98
N GLU A 526 -4.31 -8.01 44.07
CA GLU A 526 -5.05 -9.15 44.59
C GLU A 526 -6.29 -8.70 45.39
N HIS A 527 -7.45 -9.23 45.01
CA HIS A 527 -8.74 -9.00 45.66
C HIS A 527 -9.29 -10.31 46.22
N THR A 528 -9.89 -10.24 47.40
CA THR A 528 -10.56 -11.41 48.01
C THR A 528 -11.94 -11.57 47.41
N VAL A 529 -12.26 -12.79 46.96
CA VAL A 529 -13.55 -13.07 46.31
C VAL A 529 -14.20 -14.33 46.85
N SER A 530 -15.52 -14.30 46.91
CA SER A 530 -16.33 -15.51 47.02
C SER A 530 -17.55 -15.37 46.13
N SER A 531 -17.75 -16.31 45.21
CA SER A 531 -18.88 -16.26 44.29
C SER A 531 -19.39 -17.65 43.90
N GLU A 532 -20.66 -17.70 43.48
CA GLU A 532 -21.29 -18.89 42.93
C GLU A 532 -20.71 -19.26 41.54
N LEU A 533 -20.98 -20.48 41.07
CA LEU A 533 -20.53 -20.98 39.77
C LEU A 533 -20.99 -20.08 38.61
N GLY A 534 -20.06 -19.68 37.74
CA GLY A 534 -20.34 -19.00 36.48
C GLY A 534 -20.35 -17.45 36.52
N THR A 535 -19.74 -16.83 37.52
CA THR A 535 -19.59 -15.37 37.60
C THR A 535 -18.22 -14.89 37.09
N HIS A 536 -18.23 -13.70 36.49
CA HIS A 536 -17.06 -13.03 35.94
C HIS A 536 -17.08 -11.54 36.27
N LEU A 537 -15.91 -10.95 36.46
CA LEU A 537 -15.71 -9.51 36.44
C LEU A 537 -15.31 -9.09 35.04
N VAL A 538 -16.12 -8.27 34.38
CA VAL A 538 -15.83 -7.77 33.04
C VAL A 538 -15.47 -6.29 33.12
N TYR A 539 -14.34 -5.89 32.56
CA TYR A 539 -13.94 -4.48 32.54
C TYR A 539 -15.03 -3.63 31.85
N ALA A 540 -15.54 -2.63 32.57
CA ALA A 540 -16.69 -1.82 32.21
C ALA A 540 -16.30 -0.33 32.16
N PRO A 541 -15.84 0.16 31.00
CA PRO A 541 -15.58 1.59 30.81
C PRO A 541 -16.87 2.40 31.03
N ALA A 542 -16.76 3.62 31.55
CA ALA A 542 -17.87 4.48 31.99
C ALA A 542 -18.95 4.78 30.92
N ALA A 543 -18.73 4.45 29.65
CA ALA A 543 -19.69 4.60 28.56
C ALA A 543 -20.64 3.38 28.50
N GLY A 544 -21.89 3.59 28.93
CA GLY A 544 -22.91 2.57 29.13
C GLY A 544 -23.41 1.79 27.90
N GLU A 545 -24.28 0.82 28.22
CA GLU A 545 -25.11 -0.05 27.35
C GLU A 545 -24.48 -1.20 26.55
N SER A 546 -25.31 -2.24 26.44
CA SER A 546 -25.13 -3.62 26.03
C SER A 546 -24.20 -3.87 24.83
N PRO A 547 -23.60 -5.07 24.75
CA PRO A 547 -22.85 -5.46 23.57
C PRO A 547 -23.75 -5.36 22.33
N LEU A 548 -23.35 -4.50 21.39
CA LEU A 548 -23.86 -4.59 20.03
C LEU A 548 -23.44 -5.97 19.48
N PRO A 549 -24.26 -6.61 18.63
CA PRO A 549 -23.84 -7.83 17.95
C PRO A 549 -22.49 -7.61 17.27
N LYS A 550 -21.62 -8.64 17.29
CA LYS A 550 -20.33 -8.62 16.58
C LYS A 550 -20.61 -8.18 15.13
N PRO A 551 -20.12 -7.02 14.68
CA PRO A 551 -20.29 -6.59 13.31
C PRO A 551 -19.54 -7.56 12.41
N ASP A 552 -19.88 -7.58 11.12
CA ASP A 552 -19.12 -8.31 10.11
C ASP A 552 -17.61 -8.06 10.27
N SER A 553 -16.79 -9.02 9.79
CA SER A 553 -15.33 -8.99 9.90
C SER A 553 -14.75 -7.58 9.74
N LEU A 554 -13.93 -7.14 10.71
CA LEU A 554 -13.24 -5.83 10.71
C LEU A 554 -12.55 -5.55 9.36
N PHE A 555 -12.10 -6.62 8.73
CA PHE A 555 -11.66 -6.63 7.35
C PHE A 555 -12.59 -7.53 6.56
N THR A 556 -13.52 -6.96 5.81
CA THR A 556 -14.13 -7.71 4.72
C THR A 556 -13.02 -8.14 3.77
N ASN A 557 -13.10 -9.34 3.19
CA ASN A 557 -12.09 -9.79 2.23
C ASN A 557 -11.94 -8.70 1.16
N PRO A 558 -10.82 -7.94 1.13
CA PRO A 558 -10.71 -6.75 0.29
C PRO A 558 -10.47 -7.15 -1.18
N TYR A 559 -10.65 -8.44 -1.47
CA TYR A 559 -10.39 -9.10 -2.74
C TYR A 559 -11.58 -9.98 -3.17
N SER A 560 -12.58 -10.21 -2.32
CA SER A 560 -13.88 -10.75 -2.74
C SER A 560 -14.64 -9.63 -3.47
N TYR A 561 -14.30 -9.43 -4.74
CA TYR A 561 -14.90 -8.42 -5.62
C TYR A 561 -15.04 -8.90 -7.06
#